data_AF-A0A269THI0-F1
#
_entry.id   AF-A0A269THI0-F1
#
_cell.length_a   1.000
_cell.length_b   1.000
_cell.length_c   1.000
_cell.angle_alpha   90.00
_cell.angle_beta   90.00
_cell.angle_gamma   90.00
#
_symmetry.space_group_name_H-M   'P 1'
#
loop_
_entity.id
_entity.type
_entity.pdbx_description
1 polymer ?
#
loop_
_entity_poly.entity_id
_entity_poly.type
_entity_poly.pdbx_seq_one_letter_code
_entity_poly.pdbx_strand_id
1 'polypeptide(L)'
;WLDNVINANPDVIFIQSAGNDGDVSEAYDKYGKPKDLGYNPELAKYTDSYKLSLNSIVVGALEETNPVIAQDYSEWSRKDNYITTSVPDKFIQQTVVEVGQKTNQYGTSYSAPSVTAMIAFLKNNYSDYFDKGADSLIAKSILISGSRNNYSKFFRLSNSVWSENHNVYTQKTGFGAANFSKIKESLEHLDYFVLAKEKTKSNPYTKYIYLNEGEKYRVNITWKNQDSIALGWKPSSSISNTATYGRHFIGPTPLGLTIVKPSNYVESDYKSKEINATDFINISGETQKANTKTVEFKAEISGVYSFKVYYQKNESRNKDIDVAFTYSKI
;
A
#
# COMPACT_ATOMS: atom_id res chain seq x y z
N TRP A 1 8.93 -15.73 -9.39
CA TRP A 1 8.07 -14.59 -9.02
C TRP A 1 7.84 -14.66 -7.52
N LEU A 2 8.20 -13.61 -6.78
CA LEU A 2 8.27 -13.65 -5.31
C LEU A 2 6.91 -13.88 -4.65
N ASP A 3 5.82 -13.32 -5.18
CA ASP A 3 4.49 -13.51 -4.58
C ASP A 3 4.08 -14.99 -4.52
N ASN A 4 4.51 -15.85 -5.45
CA ASN A 4 4.27 -17.30 -5.34
C ASN A 4 4.95 -17.91 -4.13
N VAL A 5 6.17 -17.46 -3.81
CA VAL A 5 6.92 -17.92 -2.62
C VAL A 5 6.21 -17.45 -1.37
N ILE A 6 5.79 -16.18 -1.31
CA ILE A 6 5.04 -15.62 -0.18
C ILE A 6 3.70 -16.32 -0.01
N ASN A 7 3.00 -16.61 -1.11
CA ASN A 7 1.72 -17.30 -1.09
C ASN A 7 1.80 -18.72 -0.52
N ALA A 8 2.93 -19.41 -0.78
CA ALA A 8 3.22 -20.73 -0.25
C ALA A 8 3.79 -20.70 1.17
N ASN A 9 4.29 -19.55 1.63
CA ASN A 9 4.90 -19.36 2.95
C ASN A 9 4.32 -18.10 3.61
N PRO A 10 3.01 -18.08 3.92
CA PRO A 10 2.31 -16.87 4.38
C PRO A 10 2.87 -16.28 5.69
N ASP A 11 3.50 -17.12 6.52
CA ASP A 11 4.08 -16.79 7.82
C ASP A 11 5.44 -16.08 7.70
N VAL A 12 6.02 -16.07 6.49
CA VAL A 12 7.28 -15.38 6.20
C VAL A 12 6.98 -13.98 5.67
N ILE A 13 7.40 -12.98 6.43
CA ILE A 13 7.23 -11.57 6.09
C ILE A 13 8.43 -11.11 5.25
N PHE A 14 8.20 -10.83 3.97
CA PHE A 14 9.24 -10.34 3.07
C PHE A 14 9.26 -8.82 3.02
N ILE A 15 10.35 -8.22 3.48
CA ILE A 15 10.58 -6.78 3.49
C ILE A 15 11.75 -6.47 2.55
N GLN A 16 11.57 -5.49 1.67
CA GLN A 16 12.53 -5.11 0.65
C GLN A 16 12.76 -3.61 0.67
N SER A 17 14.00 -3.18 0.43
CA SER A 17 14.29 -1.79 0.10
C SER A 17 13.72 -1.43 -1.27
N ALA A 18 13.26 -0.19 -1.42
CA ALA A 18 12.68 0.30 -2.67
C ALA A 18 13.69 0.42 -3.81
N GLY A 19 14.97 0.68 -3.51
CA GLY A 19 16.01 1.01 -4.49
C GLY A 19 16.55 2.42 -4.27
N ASN A 20 17.74 2.70 -4.83
CA ASN A 20 18.43 3.98 -4.67
C ASN A 20 18.58 4.76 -5.99
N ASP A 21 17.75 4.43 -6.99
CA ASP A 21 17.82 5.03 -8.34
C ASP A 21 17.00 6.33 -8.48
N GLY A 22 16.36 6.80 -7.39
CA GLY A 22 15.62 8.06 -7.36
C GLY A 22 14.45 8.12 -8.33
N ASP A 23 14.23 9.30 -8.91
CA ASP A 23 13.20 9.48 -9.93
C ASP A 23 13.67 9.06 -11.32
N VAL A 24 13.33 7.84 -11.72
CA VAL A 24 13.48 7.40 -13.12
C VAL A 24 12.20 7.56 -13.97
N SER A 25 11.25 8.43 -13.57
CA SER A 25 9.97 8.66 -14.27
C SER A 25 10.15 9.28 -15.66
N GLU A 26 11.28 9.95 -15.87
CA GLU A 26 11.70 10.45 -17.17
C GLU A 26 12.26 9.36 -18.10
N ALA A 27 12.12 8.08 -17.77
CA ALA A 27 12.50 6.97 -18.64
C ALA A 27 11.80 6.97 -20.00
N TYR A 28 10.79 7.81 -20.21
CA TYR A 28 10.15 8.02 -21.50
C TYR A 28 10.04 9.52 -21.82
N ASP A 29 10.26 9.89 -23.09
CA ASP A 29 10.06 11.24 -23.59
C ASP A 29 8.57 11.56 -23.80
N LYS A 30 8.29 12.82 -24.17
CA LYS A 30 6.93 13.30 -24.46
C LYS A 30 6.21 12.57 -25.61
N TYR A 31 6.90 11.71 -26.34
CA TYR A 31 6.38 10.88 -27.42
C TYR A 31 6.26 9.39 -27.02
N GLY A 32 6.50 9.06 -25.75
CA GLY A 32 6.44 7.68 -25.24
C GLY A 32 7.63 6.82 -25.68
N LYS A 33 8.69 7.42 -26.25
CA LYS A 33 9.93 6.71 -26.53
C LYS A 33 10.77 6.65 -25.28
N PRO A 34 11.40 5.52 -24.99
CA PRO A 34 12.32 5.48 -23.89
C PRO A 34 13.46 6.48 -24.04
N LYS A 35 13.79 7.20 -22.96
CA LYS A 35 15.09 7.87 -22.87
C LYS A 35 16.14 6.79 -22.58
N ASP A 36 17.28 6.85 -23.27
CA ASP A 36 18.40 5.96 -22.99
C ASP A 36 19.03 6.35 -21.65
N LEU A 37 18.58 5.68 -20.59
CA LEU A 37 19.05 5.85 -19.23
C LEU A 37 20.11 4.79 -18.84
N GLY A 38 20.63 4.03 -19.82
CA GLY A 38 21.59 2.96 -19.58
C GLY A 38 20.99 1.64 -19.08
N TYR A 39 19.66 1.48 -19.10
CA TYR A 39 18.96 0.24 -18.74
C TYR A 39 17.69 0.03 -19.59
N ASN A 40 17.14 -1.21 -19.59
CA ASN A 40 15.98 -1.56 -20.40
C ASN A 40 14.70 -0.84 -19.91
N PRO A 41 14.06 0.00 -20.73
CA PRO A 41 12.87 0.77 -20.36
C PRO A 41 11.68 -0.05 -19.89
N GLU A 42 11.50 -1.26 -20.43
CA GLU A 42 10.44 -2.18 -19.99
C GLU A 42 10.57 -2.61 -18.53
N LEU A 43 11.75 -2.42 -17.93
CA LEU A 43 12.03 -2.68 -16.53
C LEU A 43 11.67 -1.48 -15.62
N ALA A 44 11.55 -0.28 -16.19
CA ALA A 44 11.19 0.96 -15.47
C ALA A 44 9.75 0.95 -14.91
N LYS A 45 8.96 -0.09 -15.17
CA LYS A 45 7.63 -0.31 -14.58
C LYS A 45 7.68 -1.02 -13.22
N TYR A 46 8.86 -1.48 -12.80
CA TYR A 46 9.13 -2.12 -11.52
C TYR A 46 10.03 -1.24 -10.66
N THR A 47 10.05 -1.48 -9.35
CA THR A 47 11.05 -0.91 -8.44
C THR A 47 12.34 -1.75 -8.50
N ASP A 48 13.50 -1.12 -8.42
CA ASP A 48 14.85 -1.70 -8.52
C ASP A 48 15.01 -2.59 -9.77
N SER A 49 14.48 -2.10 -10.89
CA SER A 49 14.47 -2.69 -12.25
C SER A 49 13.98 -4.15 -12.40
N TYR A 50 13.66 -4.88 -11.33
CA TYR A 50 13.36 -6.32 -11.39
C TYR A 50 12.44 -6.83 -10.27
N LYS A 51 12.15 -6.02 -9.23
CA LYS A 51 11.38 -6.47 -8.06
C LYS A 51 9.89 -6.23 -8.27
N LEU A 52 9.16 -7.29 -8.64
CA LEU A 52 7.71 -7.31 -8.69
C LEU A 52 7.14 -8.23 -7.61
N SER A 53 6.56 -7.65 -6.56
CA SER A 53 5.85 -8.38 -5.52
C SER A 53 4.83 -7.50 -4.81
N LEU A 54 3.55 -7.81 -5.02
CA LEU A 54 2.46 -7.13 -4.31
C LEU A 54 2.23 -7.73 -2.91
N ASN A 55 2.78 -8.90 -2.59
CA ASN A 55 2.70 -9.44 -1.23
C ASN A 55 3.87 -9.03 -0.32
N SER A 56 4.98 -8.56 -0.89
CA SER A 56 6.09 -8.01 -0.10
C SER A 56 5.80 -6.61 0.43
N ILE A 57 6.53 -6.21 1.47
CA ILE A 57 6.58 -4.85 1.98
C ILE A 57 7.77 -4.15 1.32
N VAL A 58 7.50 -3.09 0.56
CA VAL A 58 8.53 -2.27 -0.09
C VAL A 58 8.74 -0.99 0.71
N VAL A 59 9.99 -0.71 1.11
CA VAL A 59 10.34 0.36 2.04
C VAL A 59 11.19 1.43 1.36
N GLY A 60 10.66 2.65 1.28
CA GLY A 60 11.38 3.83 0.82
C GLY A 60 12.21 4.51 1.92
N ALA A 61 12.98 5.53 1.56
CA ALA A 61 13.82 6.30 2.49
C ALA A 61 13.28 7.73 2.67
N LEU A 62 13.29 8.22 3.90
CA LEU A 62 12.89 9.58 4.26
C LEU A 62 14.08 10.41 4.74
N GLU A 63 14.14 11.65 4.28
CA GLU A 63 15.01 12.68 4.85
C GLU A 63 14.43 13.17 6.17
N GLU A 64 13.11 13.45 6.16
CA GLU A 64 12.36 13.94 7.31
C GLU A 64 11.02 13.20 7.47
N THR A 65 10.58 13.04 8.72
CA THR A 65 9.28 12.44 9.04
C THR A 65 8.19 13.46 9.35
N ASN A 66 8.54 14.73 9.56
CA ASN A 66 7.57 15.79 9.83
C ASN A 66 8.15 17.18 9.49
N PRO A 67 7.89 17.73 8.29
CA PRO A 67 7.10 17.16 7.19
C PRO A 67 7.66 15.84 6.63
N VAL A 68 6.82 15.03 6.00
CA VAL A 68 7.26 13.77 5.38
C VAL A 68 7.93 14.10 4.06
N ILE A 69 9.26 13.99 4.00
CA ILE A 69 10.09 14.29 2.83
C ILE A 69 10.89 13.03 2.47
N ALA A 70 10.75 12.58 1.22
CA ALA A 70 11.53 11.46 0.72
C ALA A 70 12.97 11.88 0.43
N GLN A 71 13.92 10.96 0.62
CA GLN A 71 15.27 11.13 0.09
C GLN A 71 15.23 11.17 -1.44
N ASP A 72 16.03 12.04 -2.05
CA ASP A 72 16.06 12.20 -3.51
C ASP A 72 16.45 10.93 -4.25
N TYR A 73 17.36 10.15 -3.67
CA TYR A 73 17.79 8.88 -4.23
C TYR A 73 16.77 7.74 -3.99
N SER A 74 15.77 7.90 -3.11
CA SER A 74 14.80 6.83 -2.86
C SER A 74 13.98 6.60 -4.13
N GLU A 75 13.98 5.36 -4.61
CA GLU A 75 13.26 5.05 -5.84
C GLU A 75 11.75 5.25 -5.70
N TRP A 76 11.10 5.73 -6.76
CA TRP A 76 9.66 5.97 -6.77
C TRP A 76 8.89 4.73 -7.21
N SER A 77 7.67 4.61 -6.69
CA SER A 77 6.71 3.59 -7.12
C SER A 77 6.35 3.70 -8.60
N ARG A 78 6.07 2.56 -9.24
CA ARG A 78 5.85 2.43 -10.69
C ARG A 78 4.53 1.74 -11.01
N LYS A 79 4.07 1.73 -12.26
CA LYS A 79 2.77 1.18 -12.66
C LYS A 79 2.42 -0.18 -12.04
N ASP A 80 3.38 -1.10 -11.99
CA ASP A 80 3.16 -2.49 -11.60
C ASP A 80 3.57 -2.82 -10.15
N ASN A 81 4.19 -1.89 -9.41
CA ASN A 81 4.56 -2.08 -8.00
C ASN A 81 4.49 -0.78 -7.17
N TYR A 82 4.33 -0.88 -5.85
CA TYR A 82 4.15 0.29 -4.99
C TYR A 82 4.96 0.23 -3.70
N ILE A 83 5.40 1.40 -3.23
CA ILE A 83 6.03 1.56 -1.92
C ILE A 83 4.97 1.42 -0.84
N THR A 84 5.21 0.52 0.11
CA THR A 84 4.29 0.28 1.22
C THR A 84 4.42 1.38 2.27
N THR A 85 5.64 1.75 2.63
CA THR A 85 5.90 2.84 3.59
C THR A 85 7.32 3.33 3.42
N SER A 86 7.65 4.46 4.03
CA SER A 86 9.03 4.94 4.12
C SER A 86 9.38 5.25 5.57
N VAL A 87 10.67 5.16 5.89
CA VAL A 87 11.22 5.51 7.20
C VAL A 87 12.56 6.22 7.01
N PRO A 88 13.06 6.97 8.01
CA PRO A 88 14.42 7.50 7.96
C PRO A 88 15.43 6.41 7.70
N ASP A 89 16.41 6.73 6.87
CA ASP A 89 17.44 5.80 6.40
C ASP A 89 18.80 6.06 7.06
N LYS A 90 18.94 7.16 7.83
CA LYS A 90 20.19 7.50 8.49
C LYS A 90 20.55 6.43 9.51
N PHE A 91 21.53 5.61 9.15
CA PHE A 91 22.12 4.63 10.06
C PHE A 91 23.40 5.19 10.66
N ILE A 92 23.45 5.18 12.00
CA ILE A 92 24.66 5.53 12.75
C ILE A 92 25.33 4.23 13.16
N GLN A 93 26.49 3.95 12.58
CA GLN A 93 27.24 2.75 12.88
C GLN A 93 27.71 2.76 14.35
N GLN A 94 27.33 1.74 15.11
CA GLN A 94 27.72 1.58 16.52
C GLN A 94 28.98 0.73 16.72
N THR A 95 29.51 0.14 15.64
CA THR A 95 30.78 -0.60 15.64
C THR A 95 31.95 0.29 15.21
N VAL A 96 33.18 -0.13 15.53
CA VAL A 96 34.40 0.58 15.12
C VAL A 96 34.40 0.74 13.60
N VAL A 97 34.39 1.99 13.16
CA VAL A 97 34.40 2.36 11.75
C VAL A 97 35.82 2.12 11.22
N GLU A 98 35.97 1.34 10.16
CA GLU A 98 37.27 1.16 9.50
C GLU A 98 37.82 2.51 9.02
N VAL A 99 39.14 2.67 9.00
CA VAL A 99 39.78 3.92 8.55
C VAL A 99 39.31 4.24 7.13
N GLY A 100 38.59 5.36 6.97
CA GLY A 100 38.04 5.81 5.69
C GLY A 100 36.53 5.56 5.49
N GLN A 101 35.87 4.80 6.36
CA GLN A 101 34.41 4.65 6.32
C GLN A 101 33.72 5.83 7.02
N LYS A 102 32.52 6.19 6.53
CA LYS A 102 31.69 7.24 7.14
C LYS A 102 30.85 6.66 8.27
N THR A 103 30.79 7.36 9.40
CA THR A 103 29.97 7.00 10.58
C THR A 103 28.46 7.01 10.29
N ASN A 104 28.05 7.90 9.38
CA ASN A 104 26.67 7.96 8.88
C ASN A 104 26.61 7.30 7.50
N GLN A 105 25.73 6.33 7.38
CA GLN A 105 25.39 5.69 6.12
C GLN A 105 23.94 5.99 5.78
N TYR A 106 23.65 6.09 4.48
CA TYR A 106 22.36 6.45 3.93
C TYR A 106 21.98 5.46 2.83
N GLY A 107 20.69 5.25 2.61
CA GLY A 107 20.18 4.37 1.57
C GLY A 107 18.95 3.58 2.01
N THR A 108 18.11 3.19 1.05
CA THR A 108 16.92 2.36 1.33
C THR A 108 17.27 1.00 1.97
N SER A 109 18.51 0.53 1.81
CA SER A 109 19.05 -0.65 2.51
C SER A 109 19.11 -0.50 4.03
N TYR A 110 19.10 0.73 4.56
CA TYR A 110 19.07 1.04 5.99
C TYR A 110 17.66 1.37 6.50
N SER A 111 16.73 1.75 5.62
CA SER A 111 15.33 1.97 5.98
C SER A 111 14.56 0.65 6.15
N ALA A 112 14.80 -0.35 5.29
CA ALA A 112 14.13 -1.66 5.37
C ALA A 112 14.36 -2.43 6.70
N PRO A 113 15.57 -2.47 7.29
CA PRO A 113 15.81 -3.05 8.62
C PRO A 113 15.00 -2.39 9.74
N SER A 114 14.75 -1.08 9.67
CA SER A 114 13.94 -0.38 10.68
C SER A 114 12.50 -0.88 10.69
N VAL A 115 11.89 -1.06 9.50
CA VAL A 115 10.56 -1.68 9.38
C VAL A 115 10.60 -3.14 9.84
N THR A 116 11.66 -3.87 9.53
CA THR A 116 11.86 -5.26 9.98
C THR A 116 11.87 -5.34 11.51
N ALA A 117 12.59 -4.44 12.19
CA ALA A 117 12.62 -4.38 13.65
C ALA A 117 11.25 -4.05 14.25
N MET A 118 10.51 -3.10 13.67
CA MET A 118 9.14 -2.77 14.11
C MET A 118 8.21 -3.99 14.04
N ILE A 119 8.24 -4.70 12.92
CA ILE A 119 7.41 -5.89 12.71
C ILE A 119 7.83 -7.05 13.60
N ALA A 120 9.13 -7.31 13.75
CA ALA A 120 9.63 -8.35 14.64
C ALA A 120 9.23 -8.08 16.10
N PHE A 121 9.32 -6.82 16.54
CA PHE A 121 8.85 -6.43 17.87
C PHE A 121 7.36 -6.69 18.04
N LEU A 122 6.52 -6.31 17.07
CA LEU A 122 5.07 -6.55 17.15
C LEU A 122 4.74 -8.05 17.14
N LYS A 123 5.35 -8.83 16.25
CA LYS A 123 5.12 -10.28 16.17
C LYS A 123 5.51 -11.00 17.46
N ASN A 124 6.63 -10.62 18.08
CA ASN A 124 7.09 -11.25 19.32
C ASN A 124 6.24 -10.89 20.55
N ASN A 125 5.67 -9.68 20.61
CA ASN A 125 4.93 -9.19 21.78
C ASN A 125 3.40 -9.31 21.64
N TYR A 126 2.91 -9.52 20.42
CA TYR A 126 1.48 -9.53 20.08
C TYR A 126 1.16 -10.68 19.10
N SER A 127 1.78 -11.85 19.32
CA SER A 127 1.68 -13.04 18.44
C SER A 127 0.23 -13.45 18.17
N ASP A 128 -0.65 -13.36 19.16
CA ASP A 128 -2.06 -13.75 19.05
C ASP A 128 -2.80 -13.00 17.92
N TYR A 129 -2.35 -11.80 17.55
CA TYR A 129 -2.91 -11.07 16.40
C TYR A 129 -2.41 -11.60 15.07
N PHE A 130 -1.17 -12.07 15.01
CA PHE A 130 -0.54 -12.67 13.84
C PHE A 130 -1.07 -14.08 13.58
N ASP A 131 -1.34 -14.85 14.65
CA ASP A 131 -1.94 -16.19 14.58
C ASP A 131 -3.35 -16.23 13.96
N LYS A 132 -3.97 -15.07 13.72
CA LYS A 132 -5.27 -14.95 13.02
C LYS A 132 -5.20 -15.25 11.53
N GLY A 133 -4.01 -15.23 10.91
CA GLY A 133 -3.89 -15.44 9.47
C GLY A 133 -2.46 -15.26 8.95
N ALA A 134 -2.34 -14.92 7.66
CA ALA A 134 -1.04 -14.76 7.02
C ALA A 134 -0.26 -13.55 7.57
N ASP A 135 0.86 -13.80 8.26
CA ASP A 135 1.73 -12.77 8.83
C ASP A 135 2.16 -11.71 7.81
N SER A 136 2.55 -12.15 6.61
CA SER A 136 2.93 -11.26 5.52
C SER A 136 1.83 -10.26 5.16
N LEU A 137 0.57 -10.71 5.14
CA LEU A 137 -0.58 -9.88 4.83
C LEU A 137 -0.93 -8.94 5.99
N ILE A 138 -0.91 -9.47 7.22
CA ILE A 138 -1.16 -8.71 8.44
C ILE A 138 -0.14 -7.59 8.59
N ALA A 139 1.15 -7.91 8.53
CA ALA A 139 2.25 -6.95 8.64
C ALA A 139 2.14 -5.83 7.59
N LYS A 140 1.82 -6.20 6.35
CA LYS A 140 1.63 -5.22 5.27
C LYS A 140 0.45 -4.30 5.55
N SER A 141 -0.70 -4.85 5.96
CA SER A 141 -1.91 -4.08 6.22
C SER A 141 -1.74 -3.09 7.37
N ILE A 142 -1.13 -3.52 8.49
CA ILE A 142 -0.91 -2.64 9.66
C ILE A 142 0.08 -1.52 9.36
N LEU A 143 1.09 -1.75 8.50
CA LEU A 143 1.99 -0.70 8.05
C LEU A 143 1.24 0.35 7.23
N ILE A 144 0.45 -0.07 6.24
CA ILE A 144 -0.30 0.85 5.38
C ILE A 144 -1.27 1.70 6.19
N SER A 145 -2.01 1.07 7.11
CA SER A 145 -2.96 1.75 7.99
C SER A 145 -2.26 2.60 9.06
N GLY A 146 -1.04 2.24 9.47
CA GLY A 146 -0.26 2.95 10.48
C GLY A 146 0.60 4.10 9.94
N SER A 147 0.89 4.15 8.65
CA SER A 147 1.75 5.19 8.06
C SER A 147 1.01 6.52 7.83
N ARG A 148 1.72 7.65 7.79
CA ARG A 148 1.12 8.99 7.59
C ARG A 148 1.92 9.81 6.59
N ASN A 149 1.23 10.48 5.68
CA ASN A 149 1.85 11.42 4.74
C ASN A 149 1.43 12.87 5.07
N ASN A 150 1.91 13.83 4.28
CA ASN A 150 1.57 15.24 4.50
C ASN A 150 0.07 15.52 4.33
N TYR A 151 -0.61 14.85 3.39
CA TYR A 151 -2.07 14.96 3.22
C TYR A 151 -2.84 14.44 4.43
N SER A 152 -2.39 13.35 5.06
CA SER A 152 -2.95 12.85 6.31
C SER A 152 -2.82 13.87 7.43
N LYS A 153 -1.66 14.53 7.53
CA LYS A 153 -1.45 15.61 8.52
C LYS A 153 -2.40 16.78 8.26
N PHE A 154 -2.53 17.21 7.02
CA PHE A 154 -3.47 18.27 6.66
C PHE A 154 -4.92 17.86 6.96
N PHE A 155 -5.32 16.65 6.58
CA PHE A 155 -6.65 16.14 6.86
C PHE A 155 -6.92 16.04 8.36
N ARG A 156 -5.96 15.58 9.17
CA ARG A 156 -6.04 15.52 10.63
C ARG A 156 -6.28 16.91 11.25
N LEU A 157 -5.50 17.90 10.84
CA LEU A 157 -5.57 19.28 11.37
C LEU A 157 -6.73 20.11 10.80
N SER A 158 -7.30 19.67 9.69
CA SER A 158 -8.35 20.40 8.98
C SER A 158 -9.66 20.42 9.76
N ASN A 159 -10.22 21.61 9.98
CA ASN A 159 -11.61 21.80 10.42
C ASN A 159 -12.61 21.81 9.24
N SER A 160 -12.16 21.42 8.05
CA SER A 160 -12.94 21.52 6.81
C SER A 160 -14.21 20.65 6.79
N VAL A 161 -15.10 21.02 5.86
CA VAL A 161 -16.28 20.26 5.43
C VAL A 161 -15.90 18.92 4.78
N TRP A 162 -14.67 18.78 4.24
CA TRP A 162 -14.21 17.52 3.64
C TRP A 162 -14.23 16.40 4.68
N SER A 163 -15.11 15.42 4.48
CA SER A 163 -15.28 14.27 5.37
C SER A 163 -14.38 13.09 5.00
N GLU A 164 -13.64 13.19 3.89
CA GLU A 164 -12.80 12.13 3.33
C GLU A 164 -11.49 12.69 2.75
N ASN A 165 -10.45 11.87 2.79
CA ASN A 165 -9.17 12.11 2.14
C ASN A 165 -8.75 10.85 1.39
N HIS A 166 -8.67 10.98 0.07
CA HIS A 166 -8.21 9.94 -0.84
C HIS A 166 -6.71 10.05 -1.20
N ASN A 167 -6.06 11.16 -0.83
CA ASN A 167 -4.65 11.42 -1.11
C ASN A 167 -3.73 10.77 -0.06
N VAL A 168 -4.01 9.51 0.28
CA VAL A 168 -3.32 8.75 1.33
C VAL A 168 -2.01 8.09 0.85
N TYR A 169 -1.76 8.15 -0.45
CA TYR A 169 -0.61 7.54 -1.11
C TYR A 169 0.13 8.56 -1.99
N THR A 170 1.46 8.51 -1.98
CA THR A 170 2.31 9.21 -2.95
C THR A 170 3.35 8.25 -3.48
N GLN A 171 3.78 8.42 -4.73
CA GLN A 171 4.76 7.49 -5.30
C GLN A 171 6.13 7.51 -4.64
N LYS A 172 6.54 8.66 -4.06
CA LYS A 172 7.84 8.82 -3.39
C LYS A 172 7.86 8.20 -1.99
N THR A 173 6.79 8.36 -1.23
CA THR A 173 6.75 7.99 0.20
C THR A 173 5.82 6.82 0.51
N GLY A 174 5.19 6.25 -0.52
CA GLY A 174 4.13 5.24 -0.37
C GLY A 174 2.95 5.79 0.42
N PHE A 175 2.48 5.01 1.40
CA PHE A 175 1.43 5.43 2.34
C PHE A 175 1.92 6.40 3.43
N GLY A 176 3.19 6.80 3.36
CA GLY A 176 3.84 7.79 4.21
C GLY A 176 4.86 7.21 5.18
N ALA A 177 5.24 8.03 6.16
CA ALA A 177 6.16 7.67 7.23
C ALA A 177 5.54 6.61 8.15
N ALA A 178 6.25 5.50 8.40
CA ALA A 178 5.80 4.49 9.35
C ALA A 178 5.74 5.08 10.76
N ASN A 179 4.57 4.96 11.42
CA ASN A 179 4.38 5.42 12.79
C ASN A 179 4.07 4.21 13.69
N PHE A 180 5.05 3.81 14.49
CA PHE A 180 4.95 2.59 15.31
C PHE A 180 3.69 2.54 16.20
N SER A 181 3.32 3.65 16.83
CA SER A 181 2.12 3.71 17.67
C SER A 181 0.85 3.45 16.87
N LYS A 182 0.75 4.00 15.65
CA LYS A 182 -0.39 3.79 14.76
C LYS A 182 -0.39 2.43 14.08
N ILE A 183 0.78 1.83 13.86
CA ILE A 183 0.90 0.45 13.40
C ILE A 183 0.38 -0.51 14.47
N LYS A 184 0.77 -0.31 15.74
CA LYS A 184 0.24 -1.06 16.88
C LYS A 184 -1.27 -0.91 17.01
N GLU A 185 -1.79 0.32 16.97
CA GLU A 185 -3.23 0.58 16.99
C GLU A 185 -3.95 -0.14 15.84
N SER A 186 -3.34 -0.16 14.64
CA SER A 186 -3.88 -0.88 13.48
C SER A 186 -3.90 -2.40 13.67
N LEU A 187 -2.92 -2.96 14.39
CA LEU A 187 -2.86 -4.38 14.74
C LEU A 187 -3.95 -4.75 15.75
N GLU A 188 -4.16 -3.91 16.76
CA GLU A 188 -5.23 -4.08 17.76
C GLU A 188 -6.62 -4.05 17.11
N HIS A 189 -6.75 -3.33 16.01
CA HIS A 189 -7.94 -3.16 15.19
C HIS A 189 -7.98 -4.06 13.95
N LEU A 190 -7.21 -5.15 13.94
CA LEU A 190 -7.18 -6.13 12.84
C LEU A 190 -8.42 -7.02 12.82
N ASP A 191 -9.02 -7.14 11.63
CA ASP A 191 -9.98 -8.18 11.27
C ASP A 191 -9.42 -8.95 10.06
N TYR A 192 -9.11 -10.24 10.23
CA TYR A 192 -8.63 -11.11 9.18
C TYR A 192 -9.75 -12.06 8.76
N PHE A 193 -10.02 -12.18 7.46
CA PHE A 193 -11.08 -13.04 6.94
C PHE A 193 -10.79 -13.51 5.52
N VAL A 194 -11.45 -14.60 5.13
CA VAL A 194 -11.46 -15.09 3.74
C VAL A 194 -12.68 -14.50 3.04
N LEU A 195 -12.45 -13.69 2.00
CA LEU A 195 -13.52 -13.16 1.16
C LEU A 195 -13.91 -14.21 0.12
N ALA A 196 -15.06 -14.86 0.35
CA ALA A 196 -15.61 -15.87 -0.53
C ALA A 196 -15.91 -15.33 -1.93
N LYS A 197 -15.68 -16.13 -2.97
CA LYS A 197 -15.75 -15.72 -4.40
C LYS A 197 -17.09 -15.11 -4.83
N GLU A 198 -18.18 -15.44 -4.15
CA GLU A 198 -19.52 -14.92 -4.41
C GLU A 198 -19.79 -13.53 -3.81
N LYS A 199 -18.85 -12.98 -3.05
CA LYS A 199 -18.99 -11.66 -2.40
C LYS A 199 -18.81 -10.53 -3.41
N THR A 200 -19.90 -10.11 -4.02
CA THR A 200 -19.98 -9.01 -4.97
C THR A 200 -20.44 -7.70 -4.32
N LYS A 201 -20.48 -6.59 -5.06
CA LYS A 201 -20.97 -5.30 -4.56
C LYS A 201 -22.39 -5.39 -3.97
N SER A 202 -23.25 -6.26 -4.51
CA SER A 202 -24.62 -6.46 -4.02
C SER A 202 -24.71 -7.44 -2.84
N ASN A 203 -23.66 -8.23 -2.57
CA ASN A 203 -23.55 -9.17 -1.46
C ASN A 203 -22.14 -9.07 -0.82
N PRO A 204 -21.80 -7.95 -0.18
CA PRO A 204 -20.46 -7.74 0.35
C PRO A 204 -20.24 -8.52 1.65
N TYR A 205 -18.96 -8.78 1.99
CA TYR A 205 -18.59 -9.01 3.39
C TYR A 205 -18.76 -7.70 4.15
N THR A 206 -19.39 -7.73 5.33
CA THR A 206 -19.69 -6.52 6.10
C THR A 206 -19.16 -6.62 7.52
N LYS A 207 -18.33 -5.65 7.91
CA LYS A 207 -17.86 -5.45 9.29
C LYS A 207 -18.55 -4.23 9.90
N TYR A 208 -18.95 -4.32 11.15
CA TYR A 208 -19.59 -3.23 11.88
C TYR A 208 -18.66 -2.69 12.98
N ILE A 209 -18.49 -1.38 13.04
CA ILE A 209 -17.60 -0.73 14.01
C ILE A 209 -18.27 0.53 14.53
N TYR A 210 -18.33 0.69 15.85
CA TYR A 210 -18.78 1.91 16.48
C TYR A 210 -17.68 2.96 16.46
N LEU A 211 -17.96 4.16 15.97
CA LEU A 211 -17.02 5.28 15.92
C LEU A 211 -17.66 6.50 16.57
N ASN A 212 -16.83 7.34 17.21
CA ASN A 212 -17.30 8.58 17.81
C ASN A 212 -17.22 9.73 16.80
N GLU A 213 -18.21 10.62 16.87
CA GLU A 213 -18.26 11.85 16.12
C GLU A 213 -16.99 12.69 16.27
N GLY A 214 -16.54 13.29 15.17
CA GLY A 214 -15.39 14.18 15.12
C GLY A 214 -14.06 13.45 14.96
N GLU A 215 -13.98 12.19 15.35
CA GLU A 215 -12.76 11.40 15.22
C GLU A 215 -12.47 11.06 13.74
N LYS A 216 -11.19 11.04 13.40
CA LYS A 216 -10.73 10.78 12.03
C LYS A 216 -9.90 9.50 12.01
N TYR A 217 -10.10 8.72 10.96
CA TYR A 217 -9.59 7.38 10.84
C TYR A 217 -8.98 7.16 9.47
N ARG A 218 -7.91 6.37 9.41
CA ARG A 218 -7.49 5.68 8.19
C ARG A 218 -8.02 4.26 8.29
N VAL A 219 -8.71 3.80 7.25
CA VAL A 219 -9.08 2.39 7.08
C VAL A 219 -8.35 1.83 5.88
N ASN A 220 -7.98 0.55 5.96
CA ASN A 220 -7.28 -0.16 4.91
C ASN A 220 -7.78 -1.60 4.81
N ILE A 221 -7.93 -2.08 3.57
CA ILE A 221 -7.92 -3.51 3.26
C ILE A 221 -6.68 -3.83 2.45
N THR A 222 -6.00 -4.92 2.78
CA THR A 222 -4.95 -5.53 1.95
C THR A 222 -5.33 -6.98 1.73
N TRP A 223 -5.17 -7.49 0.52
CA TRP A 223 -5.52 -8.87 0.18
C TRP A 223 -4.38 -9.62 -0.48
N LYS A 224 -4.38 -10.93 -0.32
CA LYS A 224 -3.33 -11.80 -0.87
C LYS A 224 -3.33 -11.73 -2.40
N ASN A 225 -2.24 -11.25 -3.00
CA ASN A 225 -2.09 -11.23 -4.45
C ASN A 225 -1.86 -12.64 -4.98
N GLN A 226 -2.80 -13.13 -5.80
CA GLN A 226 -2.74 -14.43 -6.46
C GLN A 226 -3.19 -14.29 -7.91
N ASP A 227 -2.68 -15.15 -8.79
CA ASP A 227 -3.04 -15.22 -10.22
C ASP A 227 -2.94 -13.88 -10.97
N SER A 228 -1.90 -13.08 -10.68
CA SER A 228 -1.68 -11.79 -11.34
C SER A 228 -0.91 -11.89 -12.66
N ILE A 229 -0.71 -13.11 -13.18
CA ILE A 229 -0.06 -13.37 -14.45
C ILE A 229 -1.07 -14.09 -15.36
N ALA A 230 -1.30 -13.54 -16.56
CA ALA A 230 -2.13 -14.17 -17.59
C ALA A 230 -1.29 -14.57 -18.81
N LEU A 231 -1.70 -15.66 -19.47
CA LEU A 231 -1.26 -16.03 -20.80
C LEU A 231 -2.12 -15.29 -21.83
N GLY A 232 -1.50 -14.56 -22.75
CA GLY A 232 -2.22 -13.87 -23.81
C GLY A 232 -1.31 -13.02 -24.67
N TRP A 233 -1.92 -12.33 -25.65
CA TRP A 233 -1.21 -11.36 -26.47
C TRP A 233 -0.84 -10.14 -25.63
N LYS A 234 0.46 -9.86 -25.51
CA LYS A 234 0.94 -8.58 -25.00
C LYS A 234 0.71 -7.51 -26.07
N PRO A 235 0.09 -6.36 -25.73
CA PRO A 235 0.08 -5.23 -26.63
C PRO A 235 1.51 -4.85 -27.03
N SER A 236 1.68 -4.41 -28.27
CA SER A 236 2.97 -3.95 -28.81
C SER A 236 3.61 -2.94 -27.85
N SER A 237 4.86 -3.17 -27.43
CA SER A 237 5.62 -2.14 -26.71
C SER A 237 5.99 -1.02 -27.69
N SER A 238 6.38 0.15 -27.17
CA SER A 238 6.82 1.28 -28.01
C SER A 238 8.06 0.98 -28.87
N ILE A 239 8.71 -0.17 -28.65
CA ILE A 239 9.90 -0.65 -29.35
C ILE A 239 9.57 -1.79 -30.33
N SER A 240 8.44 -2.48 -30.15
CA SER A 240 8.06 -3.69 -30.91
C SER A 240 6.63 -3.57 -31.43
N ASN A 241 6.48 -3.30 -32.74
CA ASN A 241 5.18 -3.28 -33.43
C ASN A 241 4.53 -4.68 -33.58
N THR A 242 5.17 -5.73 -33.09
CA THR A 242 4.58 -7.08 -33.06
C THR A 242 4.06 -7.37 -31.66
N ALA A 243 2.76 -7.70 -31.58
CA ALA A 243 2.19 -8.30 -30.39
C ALA A 243 2.88 -9.65 -30.14
N THR A 244 3.35 -9.87 -28.92
CA THR A 244 4.00 -11.14 -28.55
C THR A 244 3.07 -11.94 -27.67
N TYR A 245 2.85 -13.21 -28.00
CA TYR A 245 2.05 -14.11 -27.16
C TYR A 245 2.91 -14.58 -25.98
N GLY A 246 2.46 -14.35 -24.75
CA GLY A 246 3.21 -14.77 -23.59
C GLY A 246 2.58 -14.38 -22.26
N ARG A 247 3.30 -14.72 -21.19
CA ARG A 247 2.90 -14.39 -19.82
C ARG A 247 3.10 -12.90 -19.55
N HIS A 248 2.07 -12.22 -19.07
CA HIS A 248 2.14 -10.80 -18.70
C HIS A 248 1.42 -10.52 -17.38
N PHE A 249 1.91 -9.51 -16.67
CA PHE A 249 1.37 -9.11 -15.37
C PHE A 249 0.10 -8.27 -15.55
N ILE A 250 -1.03 -8.81 -15.13
CA ILE A 250 -2.34 -8.17 -15.21
C ILE A 250 -2.76 -7.48 -13.91
N GLY A 251 -1.97 -7.66 -12.83
CA GLY A 251 -2.28 -7.08 -11.52
C GLY A 251 -3.15 -7.98 -10.65
N PRO A 252 -3.47 -7.53 -9.43
CA PRO A 252 -4.24 -8.31 -8.48
C PRO A 252 -5.70 -8.40 -8.92
N THR A 253 -6.44 -9.35 -8.35
CA THR A 253 -7.90 -9.35 -8.45
C THR A 253 -8.46 -8.11 -7.73
N PRO A 254 -9.32 -7.30 -8.38
CA PRO A 254 -9.74 -6.02 -7.85
C PRO A 254 -10.84 -6.19 -6.77
N LEU A 255 -10.50 -5.81 -5.53
CA LEU A 255 -11.46 -5.70 -4.43
C LEU A 255 -11.91 -4.26 -4.23
N GLY A 256 -13.12 -4.06 -3.73
CA GLY A 256 -13.71 -2.78 -3.36
C GLY A 256 -13.83 -2.64 -1.85
N LEU A 257 -13.76 -1.40 -1.37
CA LEU A 257 -14.03 -1.02 0.01
C LEU A 257 -15.02 0.15 0.01
N THR A 258 -16.17 -0.05 0.65
CA THR A 258 -17.19 0.98 0.83
C THR A 258 -17.52 1.12 2.32
N ILE A 259 -17.45 2.33 2.84
CA ILE A 259 -17.86 2.66 4.22
C ILE A 259 -19.26 3.24 4.15
N VAL A 260 -20.19 2.72 4.93
CA VAL A 260 -21.55 3.26 5.06
C VAL A 260 -21.72 3.88 6.43
N LYS A 261 -22.14 5.14 6.44
CA LYS A 261 -22.39 5.91 7.66
C LYS A 261 -23.61 5.36 8.42
N PRO A 262 -23.72 5.60 9.74
CA PRO A 262 -24.81 5.07 10.56
C PRO A 262 -26.19 5.48 10.04
N SER A 263 -27.24 4.69 10.33
CA SER A 263 -28.59 4.86 9.74
C SER A 263 -29.19 6.25 9.96
N ASN A 264 -28.93 6.88 11.11
CA ASN A 264 -29.34 8.24 11.45
C ASN A 264 -28.54 9.36 10.75
N TYR A 265 -27.54 9.03 9.94
CA TYR A 265 -26.86 10.01 9.08
C TYR A 265 -27.80 10.53 7.99
N VAL A 266 -27.92 11.86 7.92
CA VAL A 266 -28.72 12.58 6.93
C VAL A 266 -27.79 13.05 5.81
N GLU A 267 -28.07 12.61 4.58
CA GLU A 267 -27.35 13.05 3.39
C GLU A 267 -27.64 14.54 3.09
N SER A 268 -26.68 15.20 2.46
CA SER A 268 -26.89 16.50 1.83
C SER A 268 -26.11 16.58 0.52
N ASP A 269 -26.29 17.67 -0.24
CA ASP A 269 -25.69 17.85 -1.58
C ASP A 269 -24.17 17.63 -1.64
N TYR A 270 -23.47 17.73 -0.50
CA TYR A 270 -22.01 17.56 -0.40
C TYR A 270 -21.59 16.40 0.50
N LYS A 271 -22.54 15.55 0.92
CA LYS A 271 -22.37 14.59 2.02
C LYS A 271 -23.12 13.29 1.72
N SER A 272 -22.42 12.35 1.09
CA SER A 272 -22.95 11.01 0.78
C SER A 272 -22.99 10.11 2.01
N LYS A 273 -23.97 9.20 2.07
CA LYS A 273 -24.04 8.10 3.03
C LYS A 273 -22.89 7.11 2.89
N GLU A 274 -22.35 6.97 1.68
CA GLU A 274 -21.31 6.01 1.36
C GLU A 274 -19.99 6.72 0.99
N ILE A 275 -18.87 6.20 1.52
CA ILE A 275 -17.51 6.60 1.14
C ILE A 275 -16.88 5.42 0.40
N ASN A 276 -16.53 5.61 -0.87
CA ASN A 276 -15.96 4.56 -1.70
C ASN A 276 -14.45 4.76 -1.83
N ALA A 277 -13.65 3.79 -1.37
CA ALA A 277 -12.20 3.88 -1.52
C ALA A 277 -11.80 3.78 -3.01
N THR A 278 -11.08 4.79 -3.48
CA THR A 278 -10.64 4.92 -4.86
C THR A 278 -9.36 4.14 -5.12
N ASP A 279 -9.03 3.91 -6.40
CA ASP A 279 -7.72 3.40 -6.78
C ASP A 279 -6.67 4.51 -6.72
N PHE A 280 -5.41 4.15 -6.46
CA PHE A 280 -4.31 5.11 -6.51
C PHE A 280 -3.96 5.42 -7.96
N ILE A 281 -3.69 6.68 -8.23
CA ILE A 281 -3.25 7.14 -9.55
C ILE A 281 -1.75 7.39 -9.49
N ASN A 282 -1.04 6.86 -10.48
CA ASN A 282 0.40 7.05 -10.65
C ASN A 282 0.69 8.43 -11.29
N ILE A 283 1.94 8.90 -11.29
CA ILE A 283 2.29 10.21 -11.89
C ILE A 283 1.95 10.33 -13.39
N SER A 284 1.84 9.20 -14.08
CA SER A 284 1.46 9.15 -15.50
C SER A 284 -0.05 9.22 -15.70
N GLY A 285 -0.84 9.37 -14.63
CA GLY A 285 -2.30 9.42 -14.68
C GLY A 285 -2.98 8.06 -14.80
N GLU A 286 -2.23 6.95 -14.72
CA GLU A 286 -2.79 5.60 -14.80
C GLU A 286 -3.07 5.01 -13.41
N THR A 287 -4.00 4.06 -13.34
CA THR A 287 -4.24 3.30 -12.12
C THR A 287 -3.00 2.48 -11.71
N GLN A 288 -2.52 2.73 -10.50
CA GLN A 288 -1.48 1.94 -9.84
C GLN A 288 -2.01 0.55 -9.53
N LYS A 289 -1.31 -0.50 -9.97
CA LYS A 289 -1.64 -1.87 -9.54
C LYS A 289 -1.22 -2.04 -8.09
N ALA A 290 -2.19 -2.29 -7.23
CA ALA A 290 -1.99 -2.53 -5.80
C ALA A 290 -3.04 -3.51 -5.27
N ASN A 291 -2.62 -4.42 -4.39
CA ASN A 291 -3.50 -5.36 -3.68
C ASN A 291 -3.99 -4.78 -2.35
N THR A 292 -4.26 -3.47 -2.34
CA THR A 292 -4.66 -2.74 -1.15
C THR A 292 -5.57 -1.57 -1.53
N LYS A 293 -6.49 -1.21 -0.64
CA LYS A 293 -7.33 -0.01 -0.75
C LYS A 293 -7.42 0.67 0.60
N THR A 294 -7.23 1.98 0.60
CA THR A 294 -7.29 2.78 1.82
C THR A 294 -7.95 4.12 1.56
N VAL A 295 -8.61 4.64 2.57
CA VAL A 295 -9.20 5.97 2.60
C VAL A 295 -9.11 6.49 4.02
N GLU A 296 -8.94 7.79 4.15
CA GLU A 296 -9.10 8.49 5.42
C GLU A 296 -10.45 9.17 5.47
N PHE A 297 -11.13 9.13 6.61
CA PHE A 297 -12.43 9.77 6.77
C PHE A 297 -12.63 10.31 8.19
N LYS A 298 -13.55 11.26 8.32
CA LYS A 298 -14.06 11.78 9.59
C LYS A 298 -15.37 11.06 9.91
N ALA A 299 -15.48 10.50 11.11
CA ALA A 299 -16.76 10.06 11.63
C ALA A 299 -17.64 11.29 11.89
N GLU A 300 -18.57 11.57 10.99
CA GLU A 300 -19.41 12.77 11.05
C GLU A 300 -20.52 12.71 12.09
N ILE A 301 -20.90 11.50 12.52
CA ILE A 301 -21.83 11.28 13.63
C ILE A 301 -21.35 10.06 14.43
N SER A 302 -21.65 10.03 15.72
CA SER A 302 -21.41 8.84 16.53
C SER A 302 -22.37 7.72 16.12
N GLY A 303 -21.87 6.50 15.97
CA GLY A 303 -22.71 5.36 15.63
C GLY A 303 -21.96 4.21 15.00
N VAL A 304 -22.72 3.20 14.58
CA VAL A 304 -22.17 2.00 13.94
C VAL A 304 -22.02 2.25 12.44
N TYR A 305 -20.77 2.29 11.99
CA TYR A 305 -20.38 2.32 10.58
C TYR A 305 -20.27 0.89 10.06
N SER A 306 -20.66 0.67 8.81
CA SER A 306 -20.49 -0.62 8.14
C SER A 306 -19.41 -0.54 7.06
N PHE A 307 -18.47 -1.46 7.09
CA PHE A 307 -17.37 -1.56 6.13
C PHE A 307 -17.62 -2.75 5.23
N LYS A 308 -17.89 -2.48 3.96
CA LYS A 308 -18.26 -3.45 2.93
C LYS A 308 -17.04 -3.77 2.07
N VAL A 309 -16.68 -5.05 1.98
CA VAL A 309 -15.57 -5.57 1.15
C VAL A 309 -16.13 -6.56 0.13
N TYR A 310 -15.74 -6.44 -1.13
CA TYR A 310 -16.31 -7.21 -2.24
C TYR A 310 -15.42 -7.27 -3.48
N TYR A 311 -15.64 -8.24 -4.36
CA TYR A 311 -15.08 -8.24 -5.72
C TYR A 311 -15.72 -7.14 -6.56
N GLN A 312 -14.91 -6.25 -7.15
CA GLN A 312 -15.42 -5.14 -7.98
C GLN A 312 -15.95 -5.60 -9.33
N LYS A 313 -15.35 -6.66 -9.87
CA LYS A 313 -15.68 -7.20 -11.18
C LYS A 313 -15.94 -8.69 -11.05
N ASN A 314 -16.88 -9.20 -11.83
CA ASN A 314 -17.01 -10.63 -12.00
C ASN A 314 -15.94 -11.08 -13.01
N GLU A 315 -14.83 -11.60 -12.51
CA GLU A 315 -13.74 -12.11 -13.33
C GLU A 315 -13.46 -13.59 -13.00
N SER A 316 -12.94 -14.33 -13.98
CA SER A 316 -12.66 -15.77 -13.84
C SER A 316 -11.62 -16.11 -12.76
N ARG A 317 -10.86 -15.11 -12.31
CA ARG A 317 -9.88 -15.22 -11.22
C ARG A 317 -10.50 -15.09 -9.83
N ASN A 318 -11.77 -14.74 -9.73
CA ASN A 318 -12.45 -14.64 -8.43
C ASN A 318 -12.48 -16.02 -7.78
N LYS A 319 -11.77 -16.12 -6.66
CA LYS A 319 -11.68 -17.29 -5.79
C LYS A 319 -11.54 -16.79 -4.37
N ASP A 320 -11.82 -17.63 -3.38
CA ASP A 320 -11.64 -17.28 -1.98
C ASP A 320 -10.24 -16.69 -1.74
N ILE A 321 -10.20 -15.52 -1.10
CA ILE A 321 -8.98 -14.72 -0.95
C ILE A 321 -8.85 -14.22 0.48
N ASP A 322 -7.65 -14.33 1.02
CA ASP A 322 -7.33 -13.78 2.33
C ASP A 322 -7.32 -12.25 2.28
N VAL A 323 -7.98 -11.62 3.24
CA VAL A 323 -8.07 -10.16 3.40
C VAL A 323 -7.75 -9.79 4.84
N ALA A 324 -6.83 -8.85 5.02
CA ALA A 324 -6.62 -8.15 6.27
C ALA A 324 -7.31 -6.78 6.20
N PHE A 325 -8.27 -6.54 7.07
CA PHE A 325 -8.88 -5.24 7.32
C PHE A 325 -8.27 -4.63 8.58
N THR A 326 -7.85 -3.37 8.50
CA THR A 326 -7.22 -2.66 9.61
C THR A 326 -7.64 -1.20 9.62
N TYR A 327 -7.65 -0.55 10.78
CA TYR A 327 -7.91 0.88 10.89
C TYR A 327 -7.19 1.49 12.08
N SER A 328 -6.88 2.78 12.00
CA SER A 328 -6.32 3.54 13.12
C SER A 328 -6.76 5.00 13.07
N LYS A 329 -6.83 5.65 14.23
CA LYS A 329 -7.06 7.10 14.32
C LYS A 329 -5.90 7.85 13.69
N ILE A 330 -6.16 8.94 12.99
CA ILE A 330 -5.10 9.74 12.34
C ILE A 330 -4.48 10.80 13.23
#